data_AF-A0A0D2P175-F1
#
_entry.id   AF-A0A0D2P175-F1
#
_cell.length_a   1.000
_cell.length_b   1.000
_cell.length_c   1.000
_cell.angle_alpha   90.00
_cell.angle_beta   90.00
_cell.angle_gamma   90.00
#
_symmetry.space_group_name_H-M   'P 1'
#
loop_
_entity.id
_entity.type
_entity.pdbx_description
1 polymer ?
#
loop_
_entity_poly.entity_id
_entity_poly.type
_entity_poly.pdbx_seq_one_letter_code
_entity_poly.pdbx_strand_id
1 'polypeptide(L)' 'YYFQCCIKGILLTLAVVSVYSPPLPDLLIQSHRTFASCKYLGDSNITIIDATCIKVVVAMIRHSPAGITDDSRYFFLVE' A
#
# COMPACT_ATOMS: atom_id res chain seq x y z
N TYR A 1 -6.38 -2.90 8.53
CA TYR A 1 -7.19 -3.42 9.65
C TYR A 1 -7.92 -4.66 9.16
N TYR A 2 -8.19 -5.66 10.01
CA TYR A 2 -8.96 -6.84 9.61
C TYR A 2 -10.14 -7.05 10.55
N PHE A 3 -11.20 -7.66 10.03
CA PHE A 3 -12.42 -7.97 10.78
C PHE A 3 -13.12 -9.19 10.20
N GLN A 4 -13.98 -9.80 11.00
CA GLN A 4 -14.86 -10.87 10.55
C GLN A 4 -16.30 -10.38 10.54
N CYS A 5 -17.07 -10.77 9.53
CA CYS A 5 -18.50 -10.47 9.46
C CYS A 5 -19.27 -11.69 8.96
N CYS A 6 -20.53 -11.81 9.39
CA CYS A 6 -21.43 -12.85 8.91
C CYS A 6 -22.40 -12.24 7.89
N ILE A 7 -22.35 -12.69 6.64
CA ILE A 7 -23.24 -12.24 5.58
C ILE A 7 -24.03 -13.45 5.08
N LYS A 8 -25.36 -13.41 5.22
CA LYS A 8 -26.27 -14.51 4.83
C LYS A 8 -25.86 -15.88 5.43
N GLY A 9 -25.36 -15.89 6.67
CA GLY A 9 -24.94 -17.11 7.37
C GLY A 9 -23.51 -17.57 7.06
N ILE A 10 -22.78 -16.87 6.20
CA ILE A 10 -21.38 -17.18 5.85
C ILE A 10 -20.46 -16.25 6.64
N LEU A 11 -19.52 -16.83 7.39
CA LEU A 11 -18.47 -16.08 8.07
C LEU A 11 -17.37 -15.71 7.06
N LEU A 12 -17.14 -14.42 6.87
CA LEU A 12 -16.10 -13.87 5.99
C LEU A 12 -15.02 -13.20 6.83
N THR A 13 -13.75 -13.35 6.41
CA THR A 13 -12.61 -12.64 7.00
C THR A 13 -12.13 -11.58 6.02
N LEU A 14 -12.33 -10.31 6.36
CA LEU A 14 -12.09 -9.18 5.47
C LEU A 14 -10.99 -8.29 6.03
N ALA A 15 -10.24 -7.64 5.15
CA ALA A 15 -9.27 -6.62 5.51
C ALA A 15 -9.57 -5.30 4.81
N VAL A 16 -9.55 -4.22 5.60
CA VAL A 16 -9.53 -2.84 5.12
C VAL A 16 -8.08 -2.47 4.84
N VAL A 17 -7.79 -2.15 3.57
CA VAL A 17 -6.46 -1.80 3.09
C VAL A 17 -6.48 -0.48 2.35
N SER A 18 -5.44 0.33 2.52
CA SER A 18 -5.21 1.50 1.66
C SER A 18 -4.33 1.09 0.49
N VAL A 19 -4.85 1.21 -0.73
CA VAL A 19 -4.10 0.86 -1.94
C VAL A 19 -3.26 2.07 -2.37
N TYR A 20 -1.96 1.85 -2.56
CA TYR A 20 -1.04 2.87 -3.04
C TYR A 20 -0.94 2.82 -4.57
N SER A 21 -0.39 3.86 -5.19
CA SER A 21 -0.05 3.82 -6.62
C SER A 21 0.99 2.75 -6.92
N PRO A 22 1.18 2.38 -8.21
CA PRO A 22 2.39 1.70 -8.63
C PRO A 22 3.65 2.49 -8.22
N PRO A 23 4.78 1.80 -8.00
CA PRO A 23 6.03 2.45 -7.65
C PRO A 23 6.54 3.33 -8.79
N LEU A 24 7.26 4.41 -8.45
CA LEU A 24 7.92 5.26 -9.42
C LEU A 24 8.91 4.45 -10.26
N PRO A 25 8.71 4.34 -11.59
CA PRO A 25 9.45 3.39 -12.42
C PRO A 25 10.94 3.71 -12.47
N ASP A 26 11.30 4.99 -12.56
CA ASP A 26 12.70 5.42 -12.66
C ASP A 26 13.49 5.04 -11.39
N LEU A 27 12.91 5.26 -10.21
CA LEU A 27 13.53 4.90 -8.93
C LEU A 27 13.63 3.38 -8.76
N LEU A 28 12.60 2.64 -9.19
CA LEU A 28 12.61 1.19 -9.11
C LEU A 28 13.69 0.59 -10.03
N ILE A 29 13.89 1.16 -11.22
CA ILE A 29 14.93 0.72 -12.17
C ILE A 29 16.32 1.07 -11.64
N GLN A 30 16.54 2.31 -11.18
CA GLN A 30 17.83 2.76 -10.67
C GLN A 30 18.26 2.02 -9.39
N SER A 31 17.30 1.57 -8.58
CA SER A 31 17.55 0.81 -7.35
C SER A 31 17.61 -0.70 -7.54
N HIS A 32 17.64 -1.20 -8.78
CA HIS A 32 17.60 -2.64 -9.06
C HIS A 32 16.41 -3.36 -8.38
N ARG A 33 15.26 -2.69 -8.32
CA ARG A 33 14.00 -3.15 -7.69
C ARG A 33 14.04 -3.25 -6.16
N THR A 34 15.07 -2.75 -5.51
CA THR A 34 15.18 -2.76 -4.05
C THR A 34 14.38 -1.63 -3.38
N PHE A 35 14.12 -0.52 -4.09
CA PHE A 35 13.42 0.64 -3.54
C PHE A 35 12.12 0.91 -4.30
N ALA A 36 10.98 0.65 -3.65
CA ALA A 36 9.67 0.94 -4.20
C ALA A 36 9.06 2.16 -3.52
N SER A 37 8.96 3.27 -4.25
CA SER A 37 8.32 4.52 -3.79
C SER A 37 6.95 4.69 -4.42
N CYS A 38 5.90 4.69 -3.60
CA CYS A 38 4.51 4.73 -4.05
C CYS A 38 3.79 5.95 -3.47
N LYS A 39 2.86 6.53 -4.23
CA LYS A 39 2.01 7.64 -3.79
C LYS A 39 0.84 7.10 -2.97
N TYR A 40 0.60 7.70 -1.81
CA TYR A 40 -0.63 7.48 -1.05
C TYR A 40 -1.78 8.22 -1.72
N LEU A 41 -2.81 7.48 -2.12
CA LEU A 41 -3.95 7.99 -2.88
C LEU A 41 -5.10 8.51 -2.00
N GLY A 42 -4.90 8.54 -0.68
CA GLY A 42 -5.90 9.03 0.27
C GLY A 42 -6.98 8.00 0.59
N ASP A 43 -8.00 8.45 1.33
CA ASP A 43 -9.04 7.59 1.88
C ASP A 43 -10.01 7.06 0.81
N SER A 44 -10.10 7.74 -0.33
CA SER A 44 -10.89 7.29 -1.49
C SER A 44 -10.38 5.98 -2.10
N ASN A 45 -9.12 5.61 -1.83
CA ASN A 45 -8.52 4.37 -2.31
C ASN A 45 -8.40 3.30 -1.21
N ILE A 46 -9.20 3.44 -0.14
CA ILE A 46 -9.40 2.39 0.83
C ILE A 46 -10.37 1.37 0.22
N THR A 47 -9.96 0.10 0.24
CA THR A 47 -10.79 -1.01 -0.26
C THR A 47 -10.87 -2.13 0.78
N ILE A 48 -11.90 -2.95 0.63
CA ILE A 48 -12.12 -4.15 1.44
C ILE A 48 -11.77 -5.35 0.58
N ILE A 49 -10.83 -6.16 1.05
CA ILE A 49 -10.43 -7.41 0.39
C ILE A 49 -10.75 -8.60 1.27
N ASP A 50 -10.97 -9.76 0.66
CA ASP A 50 -10.89 -11.03 1.36
C ASP A 50 -9.42 -11.30 1.73
N ALA A 51 -9.16 -11.52 3.01
CA ALA A 51 -7.83 -11.71 3.54
C ALA A 51 -7.76 -13.02 4.31
N THR A 52 -7.02 -13.98 3.77
CA THR A 52 -6.84 -15.31 4.37
C THR A 52 -5.60 -15.39 5.26
N CYS A 53 -4.54 -14.63 4.92
CA CYS A 53 -3.30 -14.60 5.68
C CYS A 53 -2.49 -13.32 5.41
N ILE A 54 -1.67 -12.92 6.39
CA ILE A 54 -0.63 -11.90 6.22
C ILE A 54 0.68 -12.62 5.93
N LYS A 55 1.27 -12.37 4.75
CA LYS A 55 2.53 -13.02 4.36
C LYS A 55 3.76 -12.31 4.91
N VAL A 56 3.75 -10.98 4.85
CA VAL A 56 4.88 -10.12 5.23
C VAL A 56 4.32 -8.80 5.77
N VAL A 57 5.00 -8.22 6.75
CA VAL A 57 4.76 -6.85 7.23
C VAL A 57 5.98 -6.03 6.88
N VAL A 58 5.78 -4.95 6.13
CA VAL A 58 6.84 -3.99 5.77
C VAL A 58 6.53 -2.63 6.38
N ALA A 59 7.58 -1.87 6.68
CA ALA A 59 7.45 -0.48 7.07
C ALA A 59 7.37 0.40 5.80
N MET A 60 6.29 1.16 5.67
CA MET A 60 6.14 2.18 4.63
C MET A 60 6.53 3.54 5.22
N ILE A 61 7.66 4.10 4.79
CA ILE A 61 8.22 5.32 5.36
C ILE A 61 7.86 6.53 4.48
N ARG A 62 7.27 7.56 5.07
CA ARG A 62 6.93 8.81 4.35
C ARG A 62 8.21 9.52 3.93
N HIS A 63 8.23 10.00 2.68
CA HIS A 63 9.34 10.79 2.13
C HIS A 63 8.83 11.75 1.03
N SER A 64 9.75 12.59 0.56
CA SER A 64 9.53 13.50 -0.56
C SER A 64 10.58 13.21 -1.64
N PRO A 65 10.22 12.50 -2.73
CA PRO A 65 11.16 12.21 -3.83
C PRO A 65 11.69 13.50 -4.45
N ALA A 66 13.01 13.57 -4.67
CA ALA A 66 13.63 14.70 -5.34
C ALA A 66 13.05 14.87 -6.77
N GLY A 67 12.74 16.11 -7.14
CA GLY A 67 12.13 16.43 -8.44
C GLY A 67 10.60 16.34 -8.48
N ILE A 68 9.95 15.93 -7.39
CA ILE A 68 8.48 15.99 -7.26
C ILE A 68 8.11 17.17 -6.35
N THR A 69 7.51 18.20 -6.92
CA THR A 69 7.13 19.45 -6.23
C THR A 69 5.74 19.40 -5.61
N ASP A 70 4.97 18.36 -5.89
CA ASP A 70 3.63 18.17 -5.32
C ASP A 70 3.75 17.72 -3.85
N ASP A 71 2.87 18.20 -2.96
CA ASP A 71 2.76 17.78 -1.54
C ASP A 71 2.16 16.36 -1.39
N SER A 72 2.37 15.56 -2.44
CA SER A 72 2.05 14.15 -2.50
C SER A 72 2.73 13.41 -1.37
N ARG A 73 1.92 12.69 -0.59
CA ARG A 73 2.41 11.81 0.46
C ARG A 73 2.97 10.54 -0.18
N TYR A 74 4.25 10.55 -0.53
CA TYR A 74 4.96 9.36 -0.99
C TYR A 74 5.48 8.54 0.17
N PHE A 75 5.44 7.22 0.00
CA PHE A 75 5.95 6.27 0.97
C PHE A 75 6.83 5.27 0.26
N PHE A 76 7.95 4.89 0.87
CA PHE A 76 8.83 3.87 0.31
C PHE A 76 8.90 2.64 1.22
N LEU A 77 9.19 1.51 0.60
CA LEU A 77 9.66 0.29 1.25
C LEU A 77 10.99 -0.14 0.60
N VAL A 78 11.77 -0.86 1.39
CA VAL A 78 13.02 -1.49 0.97
C VAL A 78 12.87 -3.00 1.16
N GLU A 79 13.13 -3.78 0.11
CA GLU A 79 13.17 -5.25 0.17
C GLU A 79 14.56 -5.80 0.50
#